data_AF-A0A6N8FHU6-F1
#
_entry.id   AF-A0A6N8FHU6-F1
#
_cell.length_a   1.000
_cell.length_b   1.000
_cell.length_c   1.000
_cell.angle_alpha   90.00
_cell.angle_beta   90.00
_cell.angle_gamma   90.00
#
_symmetry.space_group_name_H-M   'P 1'
#
loop_
_entity.id
_entity.type
_entity.pdbx_description
1 polymer ?
#
loop_
_entity_poly.entity_id
_entity_poly.type
_entity_poly.pdbx_seq_one_letter_code
_entity_poly.pdbx_strand_id
1 'polypeptide(L)'
;MKFYKMLLLFVALLLGLTGCQEKDLSETAALAKEYLEQQGYKVISYEQHQESYKIIESKIETMPYSFYWKMPGNDAKLYVGKMVDVEKFIVKNHPLDNWECCDGVKSKGKVYVYVYVVEDKVVGGTSFPYGVDDAGLVGGYWSLDGRTEE
;
A
#
# COMPACT_ATOMS: atom_id res chain seq x y z
N MET A 1 -37.27 35.38 -16.58
CA MET A 1 -37.00 34.53 -15.38
C MET A 1 -36.78 33.02 -15.64
N LYS A 2 -37.01 32.47 -16.83
CA LYS A 2 -36.76 31.03 -17.08
C LYS A 2 -35.32 30.72 -17.55
N PHE A 3 -34.70 31.63 -18.28
CA PHE A 3 -33.33 31.46 -18.81
C PHE A 3 -32.25 31.44 -17.72
N TYR A 4 -32.32 32.29 -16.70
CA TYR A 4 -31.30 32.32 -15.63
C TYR A 4 -31.35 31.06 -14.75
N LYS A 5 -32.53 30.46 -14.54
CA LYS A 5 -32.69 29.17 -13.83
C LYS A 5 -32.10 28.01 -14.64
N MET A 6 -32.26 28.04 -15.96
CA MET A 6 -31.69 27.03 -16.85
C MET A 6 -30.16 27.16 -16.97
N LEU A 7 -29.65 28.40 -16.98
CA LEU A 7 -28.21 28.68 -16.95
C LEU A 7 -27.56 28.26 -15.60
N LEU A 8 -28.23 28.51 -14.47
CA LEU A 8 -27.77 28.08 -13.14
C LEU A 8 -27.70 26.54 -13.01
N LEU A 9 -28.65 25.82 -13.60
CA LEU A 9 -28.63 24.35 -13.64
C LEU A 9 -27.47 23.81 -14.48
N PHE A 10 -27.13 24.49 -15.58
CA PHE A 10 -26.02 24.09 -16.45
C PHE A 10 -24.65 24.36 -15.80
N VAL A 11 -24.50 25.48 -15.07
CA VAL A 11 -23.29 25.80 -14.30
C VAL A 11 -23.11 24.85 -13.10
N ALA A 12 -24.19 24.46 -12.43
CA ALA A 12 -24.14 23.47 -11.35
C ALA A 12 -23.73 22.07 -11.85
N LEU A 13 -24.10 21.71 -13.08
CA LEU A 13 -23.71 20.44 -13.70
C LEU A 13 -22.22 20.42 -14.10
N LEU A 14 -21.66 21.56 -14.51
CA LEU A 14 -20.25 21.69 -14.88
C LEU A 14 -19.30 21.69 -13.67
N LEU A 15 -19.78 22.10 -12.49
CA LEU A 15 -19.00 22.09 -11.25
C LEU A 15 -18.84 20.70 -10.62
N GLY A 16 -19.59 19.69 -11.08
CA GLY A 16 -19.46 18.30 -10.63
C GLY A 16 -18.35 17.49 -11.30
N LEU A 17 -17.67 18.05 -12.30
CA LEU A 17 -16.62 17.39 -13.09
C LEU A 17 -15.20 17.80 -12.68
N THR A 18 -14.99 18.25 -11.44
CA THR A 18 -13.62 18.30 -10.88
C THR A 18 -13.19 16.88 -10.55
N GLY A 19 -12.84 16.12 -11.59
CA GLY A 19 -12.07 14.90 -11.42
C GLY A 19 -10.80 15.27 -10.66
N CYS A 20 -10.58 14.63 -9.51
CA CYS A 20 -9.25 14.59 -8.92
C CYS A 20 -8.30 14.20 -10.05
N GLN A 21 -7.32 15.03 -10.32
CA GLN A 21 -6.22 14.68 -11.21
C GLN A 21 -5.49 13.51 -10.52
N GLU A 22 -5.91 12.28 -10.82
CA GLU A 22 -5.13 11.11 -10.48
C GLU A 22 -3.78 11.30 -11.17
N LYS A 23 -2.74 11.30 -10.36
CA LYS A 23 -1.38 11.20 -10.86
C LYS A 23 -1.35 9.89 -11.65
N ASP A 24 -0.93 9.91 -12.91
CA ASP A 24 -0.85 8.70 -13.71
C ASP A 24 0.02 7.67 -12.98
N LEU A 25 -0.62 6.65 -12.39
CA LEU A 25 0.06 5.56 -11.72
C LEU A 25 0.71 4.66 -12.77
N SER A 26 1.83 4.03 -12.43
CA SER A 26 2.33 2.90 -13.22
C SER A 26 1.30 1.77 -13.22
N GLU A 27 1.40 0.84 -14.16
CA GLU A 27 0.52 -0.34 -14.21
C GLU A 27 0.59 -1.14 -12.90
N THR A 28 1.80 -1.32 -12.35
CA THR A 28 2.03 -1.99 -11.06
C THR A 28 1.38 -1.26 -9.89
N ALA A 29 1.50 0.07 -9.84
CA ALA A 29 0.90 0.89 -8.79
C ALA A 29 -0.64 0.93 -8.91
N ALA A 30 -1.18 0.97 -10.12
CA ALA A 30 -2.62 0.90 -10.35
C ALA A 30 -3.20 -0.45 -9.88
N LEU A 31 -2.53 -1.55 -10.26
CA LEU A 31 -2.91 -2.90 -9.82
C LEU A 31 -2.82 -3.05 -8.29
N ALA A 32 -1.74 -2.57 -7.68
CA ALA A 32 -1.57 -2.60 -6.23
C ALA A 32 -2.65 -1.78 -5.51
N LYS A 33 -2.98 -0.59 -6.02
CA LYS A 33 -4.06 0.25 -5.49
C LYS A 33 -5.40 -0.49 -5.55
N GLU A 34 -5.74 -1.04 -6.70
CA GLU A 34 -7.00 -1.79 -6.89
C GLU A 34 -7.10 -2.95 -5.91
N TYR A 35 -6.03 -3.74 -5.76
CA TYR A 35 -5.97 -4.84 -4.81
C TYR A 35 -6.26 -4.36 -3.37
N LEU A 36 -5.60 -3.29 -2.92
CA LEU A 36 -5.81 -2.75 -1.57
C LEU A 36 -7.26 -2.30 -1.34
N GLU A 37 -7.86 -1.64 -2.34
CA GLU A 37 -9.26 -1.21 -2.28
C GLU A 37 -10.22 -2.41 -2.23
N GLN A 38 -9.94 -3.47 -3.00
CA GLN A 38 -10.71 -4.73 -2.96
C GLN A 38 -10.61 -5.46 -1.62
N GLN A 39 -9.47 -5.34 -0.91
CA GLN A 39 -9.31 -5.86 0.46
C GLN A 39 -10.04 -5.01 1.52
N GLY A 40 -10.66 -3.90 1.13
CA GLY A 40 -11.42 -3.02 2.03
C GLY A 40 -10.59 -1.91 2.68
N TYR A 41 -9.34 -1.74 2.27
CA TYR A 41 -8.52 -0.62 2.72
C TYR A 41 -8.89 0.66 1.99
N LYS A 42 -8.82 1.78 2.71
CA LYS A 42 -8.93 3.11 2.11
C LYS A 42 -7.54 3.62 1.76
N VAL A 43 -7.20 3.63 0.47
CA VAL A 43 -5.94 4.21 -0.01
C VAL A 43 -5.99 5.73 0.15
N ILE A 44 -5.05 6.27 0.93
CA ILE A 44 -4.92 7.72 1.20
C ILE A 44 -4.00 8.38 0.19
N SER A 45 -2.86 7.75 -0.09
CA SER A 45 -1.88 8.21 -1.07
C SER A 45 -1.04 7.06 -1.60
N TYR A 46 -0.64 7.16 -2.86
CA TYR A 46 0.53 6.47 -3.39
C TYR A 46 1.77 7.30 -3.05
N GLU A 47 2.77 6.67 -2.46
CA GLU A 47 3.99 7.36 -2.05
C GLU A 47 5.03 7.30 -3.16
N GLN A 48 5.41 6.08 -3.55
CA GLN A 48 6.44 5.83 -4.55
C GLN A 48 6.54 4.35 -4.91
N HIS A 49 7.23 4.10 -6.02
CA HIS A 49 7.82 2.81 -6.32
C HIS A 49 9.04 2.63 -5.40
N GLN A 50 8.99 1.63 -4.53
CA GLN A 50 9.98 1.42 -3.48
C GLN A 50 11.26 0.77 -4.02
N GLU A 51 11.12 -0.31 -4.79
CA GLU A 51 12.23 -1.00 -5.46
C GLU A 51 11.71 -2.03 -6.47
N SER A 52 12.56 -2.37 -7.45
CA SER A 52 12.43 -3.57 -8.26
C SER A 52 13.61 -4.49 -8.03
N TYR A 53 13.39 -5.80 -7.93
CA TYR A 53 14.50 -6.77 -7.88
C TYR A 53 14.12 -8.15 -8.39
N LYS A 54 15.14 -8.93 -8.75
CA LYS A 54 14.97 -10.34 -9.09
C LYS A 54 14.85 -11.17 -7.81
N ILE A 55 13.80 -11.96 -7.71
CA ILE A 55 13.63 -12.93 -6.62
C ILE A 55 14.63 -14.06 -6.84
N ILE A 56 15.59 -14.20 -5.93
CA ILE A 56 16.55 -15.30 -5.89
C ILE A 56 16.62 -15.82 -4.45
N GLU A 57 16.86 -17.13 -4.29
CA GLU A 57 16.86 -17.81 -2.97
C GLU A 57 17.78 -17.10 -1.96
N SER A 58 19.02 -16.81 -2.35
CA SER A 58 19.98 -16.13 -1.48
C SER A 58 19.48 -14.76 -1.00
N LYS A 59 18.72 -14.03 -1.82
CA LYS A 59 18.17 -12.73 -1.45
C LYS A 59 17.02 -12.88 -0.45
N ILE A 60 16.06 -13.76 -0.72
CA ILE A 60 14.91 -13.97 0.16
C ILE A 60 15.27 -14.65 1.49
N GLU A 61 16.42 -15.31 1.57
CA GLU A 61 16.94 -15.88 2.83
C GLU A 61 17.81 -14.91 3.63
N THR A 62 18.23 -13.79 3.02
CA THR A 62 19.09 -12.79 3.66
C THR A 62 18.30 -11.58 4.16
N MET A 63 18.73 -11.02 5.28
CA MET A 63 18.18 -9.80 5.83
C MET A 63 18.39 -8.58 4.90
N PRO A 64 17.43 -7.64 4.79
CA PRO A 64 16.13 -7.63 5.49
C PRO A 64 15.02 -8.42 4.77
N TYR A 65 15.27 -8.91 3.54
CA TYR A 65 14.25 -9.54 2.70
C TYR A 65 13.66 -10.81 3.30
N SER A 66 14.41 -11.53 4.12
CA SER A 66 13.89 -12.70 4.84
C SER A 66 12.75 -12.36 5.79
N PHE A 67 12.76 -11.20 6.44
CA PHE A 67 11.61 -10.75 7.23
C PHE A 67 10.40 -10.42 6.35
N TYR A 68 10.65 -9.87 5.17
CA TYR A 68 9.57 -9.47 4.27
C TYR A 68 8.84 -10.68 3.69
N TRP A 69 9.59 -11.67 3.19
CA TRP A 69 9.03 -12.82 2.48
C TRP A 69 8.48 -13.92 3.37
N LYS A 70 8.82 -13.94 4.65
CA LYS A 70 8.27 -14.89 5.61
C LYS A 70 6.94 -14.44 6.23
N MET A 71 6.53 -13.19 6.02
CA MET A 71 5.23 -12.72 6.51
C MET A 71 4.08 -13.57 5.93
N PRO A 72 3.04 -13.86 6.74
CA PRO A 72 1.88 -14.60 6.28
C PRO A 72 1.28 -14.02 5.00
N GLY A 73 0.96 -14.88 4.04
CA GLY A 73 0.40 -14.48 2.74
C GLY A 73 1.45 -14.21 1.65
N ASN A 74 2.74 -14.15 2.01
CA ASN A 74 3.82 -14.02 1.04
C ASN A 74 4.38 -15.41 0.69
N ASP A 75 4.54 -15.73 -0.60
CA ASP A 75 5.21 -16.96 -1.05
C ASP A 75 6.20 -16.65 -2.18
N ALA A 76 7.45 -16.36 -1.79
CA ALA A 76 8.51 -16.05 -2.74
C ALA A 76 8.90 -17.23 -3.63
N LYS A 77 8.72 -18.48 -3.16
CA LYS A 77 9.26 -19.68 -3.83
C LYS A 77 8.63 -19.89 -5.19
N LEU A 78 7.34 -19.54 -5.32
CA LEU A 78 6.59 -19.62 -6.58
C LEU A 78 7.10 -18.65 -7.66
N TYR A 79 7.87 -17.63 -7.27
CA TYR A 79 8.30 -16.54 -8.14
C TYR A 79 9.83 -16.41 -8.26
N VAL A 80 10.59 -17.40 -7.78
CA VAL A 80 12.05 -17.44 -7.94
C VAL A 80 12.42 -17.33 -9.42
N GLY A 81 13.36 -16.42 -9.72
CA GLY A 81 13.79 -16.10 -11.07
C GLY A 81 13.04 -14.94 -11.72
N LYS A 82 11.92 -14.47 -11.15
CA LYS A 82 11.11 -13.36 -11.69
C LYS A 82 11.50 -12.02 -11.07
N MET A 83 11.10 -10.93 -11.73
CA MET A 83 11.18 -9.58 -11.17
C MET A 83 9.97 -9.31 -10.29
N VAL A 84 10.19 -8.67 -9.15
CA VAL A 84 9.15 -8.11 -8.30
C VAL A 84 9.29 -6.60 -8.25
N ASP A 85 8.17 -5.90 -8.36
CA ASP A 85 8.03 -4.48 -8.13
C ASP A 85 7.34 -4.26 -6.78
N VAL A 86 7.89 -3.37 -5.97
CA VAL A 86 7.36 -3.06 -4.64
C VAL A 86 6.77 -1.65 -4.67
N GLU A 87 5.47 -1.53 -4.47
CA GLU A 87 4.74 -0.27 -4.51
C GLU A 87 4.33 0.17 -3.11
N LYS A 88 4.63 1.42 -2.73
CA LYS A 88 4.36 1.94 -1.39
C LYS A 88 3.14 2.85 -1.36
N PHE A 89 2.23 2.57 -0.44
CA PHE A 89 1.03 3.39 -0.18
C PHE A 89 0.88 3.75 1.29
N ILE A 90 0.09 4.77 1.56
CA ILE A 90 -0.49 5.03 2.88
C ILE A 90 -1.97 4.65 2.82
N VAL A 91 -2.41 3.82 3.75
CA VAL A 91 -3.81 3.36 3.85
C VAL A 91 -4.43 3.69 5.20
N LYS A 92 -5.75 3.53 5.25
CA LYS A 92 -6.60 3.45 6.45
C LYS A 92 -7.49 2.22 6.38
N ASN A 93 -8.19 1.94 7.48
CA ASN A 93 -8.97 0.72 7.73
C ASN A 93 -8.07 -0.51 7.83
N HIS A 94 -6.83 -0.33 8.26
CA HIS A 94 -5.89 -1.42 8.46
C HIS A 94 -5.84 -1.79 9.96
N PRO A 95 -5.61 -3.07 10.33
CA PRO A 95 -5.51 -3.49 11.75
C PRO A 95 -4.48 -2.69 12.57
N LEU A 96 -3.42 -2.22 11.92
CA LEU A 96 -2.36 -1.39 12.53
C LEU A 96 -2.67 0.12 12.61
N ASP A 97 -3.87 0.57 12.21
CA ASP A 97 -4.25 1.99 12.33
C ASP A 97 -4.17 2.48 13.79
N ASN A 98 -4.51 1.61 14.74
CA ASN A 98 -4.47 1.88 16.18
C ASN A 98 -3.31 1.17 16.88
N TRP A 99 -2.27 0.79 16.13
CA TRP A 99 -1.11 0.12 16.70
C TRP A 99 -0.39 1.02 17.71
N GLU A 100 0.00 0.44 18.83
CA GLU A 100 0.75 1.08 19.91
C GLU A 100 1.75 0.08 20.46
N CYS A 101 2.96 0.54 20.77
CA CYS A 101 3.96 -0.24 21.47
C CYS A 101 4.60 0.56 22.61
N CYS A 102 5.60 -0.07 23.24
CA CYS A 102 6.43 0.46 24.31
C CYS A 102 6.63 1.98 24.28
N ASP A 103 6.65 2.57 25.48
CA ASP A 103 6.91 3.99 25.71
C ASP A 103 5.92 4.94 25.00
N GLY A 104 4.70 4.48 24.75
CA GLY A 104 3.60 5.30 24.20
C GLY A 104 3.76 5.63 22.71
N VAL A 105 4.64 4.90 22.02
CA VAL A 105 4.81 5.01 20.57
C VAL A 105 3.58 4.44 19.90
N LYS A 106 2.91 5.25 19.07
CA LYS A 106 1.66 4.86 18.42
C LYS A 106 1.57 5.30 16.97
N SER A 107 0.87 4.50 16.19
CA SER A 107 0.43 4.85 14.85
C SER A 107 -0.40 6.13 14.86
N LYS A 108 -0.28 6.95 13.80
CA LYS A 108 -1.10 8.15 13.64
C LYS A 108 -2.42 7.86 12.90
N GLY A 109 -3.03 6.71 13.15
CA GLY A 109 -4.32 6.33 12.55
C GLY A 109 -4.22 5.98 11.06
N LYS A 110 -3.05 5.54 10.60
CA LYS A 110 -2.73 5.19 9.21
C LYS A 110 -1.63 4.14 9.18
N VAL A 111 -1.42 3.51 8.03
CA VAL A 111 -0.42 2.46 7.87
C VAL A 111 0.29 2.62 6.53
N TYR A 112 1.61 2.42 6.51
CA TYR A 112 2.34 2.19 5.27
C TYR A 112 2.12 0.75 4.83
N VAL A 113 1.80 0.54 3.56
CA VAL A 113 1.77 -0.79 2.95
C VAL A 113 2.72 -0.82 1.76
N TYR A 114 3.38 -1.96 1.61
CA TYR A 114 4.34 -2.27 0.55
C TYR A 114 3.80 -3.47 -0.19
N VAL A 115 3.25 -3.26 -1.38
CA VAL A 115 2.58 -4.29 -2.17
C VAL A 115 3.56 -4.88 -3.18
N TYR A 116 3.65 -6.21 -3.23
CA TYR A 116 4.59 -6.91 -4.11
C TYR A 116 3.86 -7.36 -5.37
N VAL A 117 4.32 -6.90 -6.52
CA VAL A 117 3.73 -7.19 -7.83
C VAL A 117 4.73 -7.97 -8.67
N VAL A 118 4.30 -9.11 -9.22
CA VAL A 118 5.09 -9.95 -10.14
C VAL A 118 4.20 -10.32 -11.32
N GLU A 119 4.64 -10.01 -12.54
CA GLU A 119 3.91 -10.34 -13.79
C GLU A 119 2.40 -9.99 -13.70
N ASP A 120 2.12 -8.73 -13.37
CA ASP A 120 0.78 -8.16 -13.27
C ASP A 120 -0.13 -8.84 -12.22
N LYS A 121 0.47 -9.40 -11.16
CA LYS A 121 -0.26 -9.99 -10.04
C LYS A 121 0.31 -9.51 -8.71
N VAL A 122 -0.58 -9.18 -7.78
CA VAL A 122 -0.19 -8.98 -6.38
C VAL A 122 0.10 -10.35 -5.77
N VAL A 123 1.34 -10.53 -5.29
CA VAL A 123 1.84 -11.81 -4.76
C VAL A 123 2.13 -11.79 -3.26
N GLY A 124 1.88 -10.65 -2.63
CA GLY A 124 2.13 -10.45 -1.21
C GLY A 124 2.38 -8.98 -0.89
N GLY A 125 2.89 -8.75 0.31
CA GLY A 125 3.34 -7.46 0.75
C GLY A 125 3.57 -7.39 2.26
N THR A 126 3.93 -6.21 2.72
CA THR A 126 4.12 -5.94 4.15
C THR A 126 3.47 -4.63 4.56
N SER A 127 3.26 -4.46 5.85
CA SER A 127 2.71 -3.25 6.45
C SER A 127 3.55 -2.76 7.62
N PHE A 128 3.51 -1.45 7.86
CA PHE A 128 4.23 -0.78 8.94
C PHE A 128 3.41 0.39 9.50
N PRO A 129 3.27 0.56 10.83
CA PRO A 129 2.49 1.64 11.41
C PRO A 129 3.01 3.02 10.96
N TYR A 130 2.11 3.94 10.60
CA TYR A 130 2.52 5.24 10.08
C TYR A 130 2.97 6.19 11.20
N GLY A 131 4.14 6.81 11.03
CA GLY A 131 4.62 7.90 11.88
C GLY A 131 5.34 7.44 13.16
N VAL A 132 5.84 6.21 13.16
CA VAL A 132 6.68 5.62 14.22
C VAL A 132 8.08 5.27 13.72
N ASP A 133 8.49 5.81 12.57
CA ASP A 133 9.76 5.52 11.90
C ASP A 133 10.98 5.81 12.79
N ASP A 134 10.91 6.87 13.60
CA ASP A 134 11.99 7.29 14.52
C ASP A 134 12.05 6.46 15.82
N ALA A 135 11.11 5.54 16.03
CA ALA A 135 11.02 4.75 17.27
C ALA A 135 11.95 3.54 17.30
N GLY A 136 12.77 3.34 16.27
CA GLY A 136 13.78 2.26 16.24
C GLY A 136 13.18 0.86 16.15
N LEU A 137 12.01 0.70 15.52
CA LEU A 137 11.33 -0.59 15.33
C LEU A 137 12.05 -1.44 14.27
N VAL A 138 13.25 -1.93 14.60
CA VAL A 138 14.05 -2.77 13.72
C VAL A 138 13.38 -4.14 13.59
N GLY A 139 13.03 -4.53 12.36
CA GLY A 139 12.43 -5.84 12.06
C GLY A 139 10.91 -5.94 12.31
N GLY A 140 10.26 -4.85 12.74
CA GLY A 140 8.83 -4.83 13.00
C GLY A 140 8.00 -4.61 11.74
N TYR A 141 7.99 -5.55 10.80
CA TYR A 141 7.00 -5.55 9.71
C TYR A 141 5.89 -6.55 10.02
N TRP A 142 4.71 -6.29 9.49
CA TRP A 142 3.57 -7.19 9.48
C TRP A 142 3.22 -7.56 8.05
N SER A 143 2.41 -8.60 7.86
CA SER A 143 1.76 -8.88 6.58
C SER A 143 0.82 -7.74 6.16
N LEU A 144 0.34 -7.76 4.91
CA LEU A 144 -0.66 -6.79 4.41
C LEU A 144 -1.96 -6.76 5.22
N ASP A 145 -2.28 -7.83 5.95
CA ASP A 145 -3.44 -7.94 6.83
C ASP A 145 -3.10 -7.80 8.32
N GLY A 146 -1.89 -7.31 8.65
CA GLY A 146 -1.51 -6.94 10.01
C GLY A 146 -1.14 -8.11 10.93
N ARG A 147 -0.78 -9.28 10.39
CA ARG A 147 -0.30 -10.45 11.15
C ARG A 147 1.23 -10.51 11.17
N THR A 148 1.78 -11.19 12.18
CA THR A 148 3.22 -11.51 12.26
C THR A 148 3.46 -12.97 11.86
N GLU A 149 4.72 -13.36 11.68
CA GLU A 149 5.10 -14.77 11.73
C GLU A 149 4.67 -15.35 13.10
N GLU A 150 3.90 -16.45 13.09
CA GLU A 150 3.58 -17.28 14.28
C GLU A 150 4.61 -18.40 14.43
#